data_AF-L8MA97-F1
#
_entry.id   AF-L8MA97-F1
#
_cell.length_a   1.000
_cell.length_b   1.000
_cell.length_c   1.000
_cell.angle_alpha   90.00
_cell.angle_beta   90.00
_cell.angle_gamma   90.00
#
_symmetry.space_group_name_H-M   'P 1'
#
loop_
_entity.id
_entity.type
_entity.pdbx_description
1 polymer ?
#
loop_
_entity_poly.entity_id
_entity_poly.type
_entity_poly.pdbx_seq_one_letter_code
_entity_poly.pdbx_strand_id
1 'polypeptide(L)'
;MNSTAIAIAQKIINLGSLYLIAGLIFTIPFLLFGVQRIDAETKWDWGFWNIFDGIGLRLLLSPGVCAFWPLFVVRLLRGKGKPLENNAHRKLAKNS
;
A
#
# COMPACT_ATOMS: atom_id res chain seq x y z
N MET A 1 28.65 30.51 6.46
CA MET A 1 27.46 29.66 6.25
C MET A 1 26.97 29.23 7.62
N ASN A 2 25.73 29.55 8.00
CA ASN A 2 25.23 29.33 9.36
C ASN A 2 25.20 27.83 9.68
N SER A 3 26.08 27.37 10.57
CA SER A 3 26.23 25.96 10.94
C SER A 3 24.93 25.33 11.45
N THR A 4 24.06 26.13 12.08
CA THR A 4 22.72 25.76 12.52
C THR A 4 21.80 25.42 11.36
N ALA A 5 21.82 26.19 10.27
CA ALA A 5 21.00 25.94 9.09
C ALA A 5 21.42 24.62 8.40
N ILE A 6 22.74 24.36 8.33
CA ILE A 6 23.28 23.10 7.80
C ILE A 6 22.86 21.91 8.67
N ALA A 7 22.96 22.05 10.00
CA ALA A 7 22.56 21.00 10.94
C ALA A 7 21.05 20.65 10.84
N ILE A 8 20.20 21.66 10.70
CA ILE A 8 18.75 21.47 10.51
C ILE A 8 18.47 20.76 9.18
N ALA A 9 19.09 21.21 8.09
CA ALA A 9 18.94 20.59 6.77
C ALA A 9 19.35 19.11 6.80
N GLN A 10 20.49 18.78 7.40
CA GLN A 10 20.95 17.40 7.54
C GLN A 10 19.95 16.53 8.32
N LYS A 11 19.36 17.07 9.38
CA LYS A 11 18.39 16.35 10.21
C LYS A 11 17.11 16.03 9.43
N ILE A 12 16.63 16.99 8.64
CA ILE A 12 15.46 16.81 7.76
C ILE A 12 15.76 15.76 6.69
N ILE A 13 16.91 15.84 6.02
CA ILE A 13 17.32 14.88 5.00
C ILE A 13 17.44 13.48 5.60
N ASN A 14 18.09 13.33 6.77
CA ASN A 14 18.24 12.03 7.42
C ASN A 14 16.90 11.41 7.80
N LEU A 15 15.97 12.21 8.35
CA LEU A 15 14.63 11.74 8.70
C LEU A 15 13.83 11.36 7.46
N GLY A 16 13.89 12.16 6.40
CA GLY A 16 13.24 11.88 5.11
C GLY A 16 13.79 10.61 4.46
N SER A 17 15.11 10.44 4.44
CA SER A 17 15.78 9.25 3.92
C SER A 17 15.37 7.99 4.69
N LEU A 18 15.34 8.05 6.02
CA LEU A 18 14.89 6.92 6.85
C LEU A 18 13.43 6.57 6.58
N TYR A 19 12.57 7.57 6.42
CA TYR A 19 11.16 7.38 6.08
C TYR A 19 10.98 6.70 4.72
N LEU A 20 11.75 7.12 3.70
CA LEU A 20 11.69 6.53 2.36
C LEU A 20 12.24 5.09 2.34
N ILE A 21 13.33 4.82 3.05
CA ILE A 21 13.89 3.47 3.16
C ILE A 21 12.87 2.54 3.84
N ALA A 22 12.24 2.98 4.93
CA ALA A 22 11.18 2.22 5.59
C ALA A 22 9.99 1.97 4.64
N GLY A 23 9.59 2.97 3.86
CA GLY A 23 8.54 2.84 2.85
C GLY A 23 8.88 1.83 1.76
N LEU A 24 10.13 1.83 1.26
CA LEU A 24 10.61 0.87 0.26
C LEU A 24 10.59 -0.57 0.81
N ILE A 25 11.11 -0.76 2.02
CA ILE A 25 11.11 -2.06 2.70
C ILE A 25 9.68 -2.56 2.92
N PHE A 26 8.74 -1.67 3.26
CA PHE A 26 7.33 -2.04 3.44
C PHE A 26 6.61 -2.34 2.11
N THR A 27 6.95 -1.61 1.05
CA THR A 27 6.28 -1.73 -0.25
C THR A 27 6.46 -3.12 -0.84
N ILE A 28 7.64 -3.73 -0.71
CA ILE A 28 7.93 -5.06 -1.25
C ILE A 28 6.96 -6.14 -0.70
N PRO A 29 6.88 -6.41 0.62
CA PRO A 29 5.94 -7.39 1.15
C PRO A 29 4.48 -6.95 1.00
N PHE A 30 4.18 -5.65 1.02
CA PHE A 30 2.82 -5.17 0.84
C PHE A 30 2.30 -5.43 -0.58
N LEU A 31 3.12 -5.25 -1.62
CA LEU A 31 2.74 -5.56 -3.01
C LEU A 31 2.58 -7.07 -3.24
N LEU A 32 3.36 -7.90 -2.54
CA LEU A 32 3.27 -9.36 -2.65
C LEU A 32 2.02 -9.92 -1.95
N PHE A 33 1.79 -9.52 -0.69
CA PHE A 33 0.77 -10.14 0.17
C PHE A 33 -0.40 -9.21 0.49
N GLY A 34 -0.13 -7.92 0.67
CA GLY A 34 -1.12 -6.92 1.10
C GLY A 34 -2.15 -6.57 0.03
N VAL A 35 -1.72 -6.44 -1.23
CA VAL A 35 -2.61 -6.10 -2.36
C VAL A 35 -3.69 -7.15 -2.58
N GLN A 36 -3.33 -8.43 -2.49
CA GLN A 36 -4.28 -9.54 -2.62
C GLN A 36 -5.38 -9.52 -1.55
N ARG A 37 -5.09 -8.95 -0.38
CA ARG A 37 -6.03 -8.84 0.74
C ARG A 37 -7.03 -7.68 0.58
N ILE A 38 -6.65 -6.66 -0.20
CA ILE A 38 -7.49 -5.49 -0.47
C ILE A 38 -8.40 -5.76 -1.67
N ASP A 39 -7.90 -6.46 -2.69
CA ASP A 39 -8.70 -6.82 -3.85
C ASP A 39 -8.51 -8.28 -4.27
N ALA A 40 -9.56 -9.07 -4.05
CA ALA A 40 -9.62 -10.49 -4.37
C ALA A 40 -9.71 -10.76 -5.89
N GLU A 41 -9.88 -9.72 -6.72
CA GLU A 41 -9.89 -9.82 -8.18
C GLU A 41 -8.48 -9.81 -8.77
N THR A 42 -7.49 -9.29 -8.05
CA THR A 42 -6.06 -9.49 -8.34
C THR A 42 -5.57 -10.86 -7.88
N LYS A 43 -6.24 -11.94 -8.31
CA LYS A 43 -5.72 -13.29 -8.13
C LYS A 43 -4.41 -13.42 -8.92
N TRP A 44 -3.36 -13.69 -8.17
CA TRP A 44 -2.04 -13.91 -8.71
C TRP A 44 -2.01 -15.26 -9.42
N ASP A 45 -1.93 -15.24 -10.74
CA ASP A 45 -1.66 -16.46 -11.50
C ASP A 45 -0.14 -16.69 -11.47
N TRP A 46 0.30 -17.76 -10.81
CA TRP A 46 1.72 -18.08 -10.56
C TRP A 46 2.48 -18.57 -11.82
N GLY A 47 1.98 -18.24 -13.01
CA GLY A 47 2.66 -18.51 -14.27
C GLY A 47 3.81 -17.53 -14.46
N PHE A 48 5.03 -18.04 -14.68
CA PHE A 48 6.22 -17.26 -15.04
C PHE A 48 6.00 -16.28 -16.21
N TRP A 49 5.01 -16.56 -17.07
CA TRP A 49 4.59 -15.73 -18.21
C TRP A 49 3.53 -14.65 -17.89
N ASN A 50 2.78 -14.77 -16.79
CA ASN A 50 1.73 -13.82 -16.35
C ASN A 50 2.26 -12.78 -15.34
N ILE A 51 3.58 -12.63 -15.24
CA ILE A 51 4.23 -11.64 -14.39
C ILE A 51 3.86 -10.21 -14.81
N PHE A 52 3.67 -9.94 -16.11
CA PHE A 52 3.43 -8.59 -16.62
C PHE A 52 1.99 -8.09 -16.47
N ASP A 53 0.99 -8.99 -16.53
CA ASP A 53 -0.44 -8.60 -16.49
C ASP A 53 -0.85 -8.00 -15.14
N GLY A 54 -0.23 -8.43 -14.04
CA GLY A 54 -0.47 -7.88 -12.69
C GLY A 54 0.55 -6.83 -12.23
N ILE A 55 1.72 -6.72 -12.88
CA ILE A 55 2.80 -5.84 -12.44
C ILE A 55 2.53 -4.39 -12.82
N GLY A 56 1.87 -4.10 -13.95
CA GLY A 56 1.62 -2.72 -14.39
C GLY A 56 0.91 -1.88 -13.31
N LEU A 57 -0.17 -2.44 -12.74
CA LEU A 57 -0.91 -1.78 -11.65
C LEU A 57 -0.07 -1.68 -10.36
N ARG A 58 0.69 -2.73 -10.01
CA ARG A 58 1.53 -2.74 -8.79
C ARG A 58 2.69 -1.76 -8.88
N LEU A 59 3.32 -1.64 -10.05
CA LEU A 59 4.39 -0.69 -10.32
C LEU A 59 3.84 0.74 -10.31
N LEU A 60 2.66 0.97 -10.90
CA LEU A 60 1.97 2.26 -10.86
C LEU A 60 1.61 2.67 -9.42
N LEU A 61 1.20 1.71 -8.59
CA LEU A 61 0.86 1.94 -7.18
C LEU A 61 2.10 2.02 -6.27
N SER A 62 3.22 1.44 -6.66
CA SER A 62 4.44 1.36 -5.84
C SER A 62 4.95 2.71 -5.30
N PRO A 63 5.03 3.82 -6.08
CA PRO A 63 5.45 5.10 -5.53
C PRO A 63 4.45 5.63 -4.48
N GLY A 64 3.14 5.42 -4.71
CA GLY A 64 2.10 5.83 -3.77
C GLY A 64 2.12 5.01 -2.47
N VAL A 65 2.33 3.69 -2.58
CA VAL A 65 2.47 2.80 -1.42
C VAL A 65 3.70 3.16 -0.60
N CYS A 66 4.83 3.46 -1.27
CA CYS A 66 6.06 3.86 -0.60
C CYS A 66 5.89 5.21 0.13
N ALA A 67 5.28 6.20 -0.51
CA ALA A 67 5.05 7.52 0.09
C ALA A 67 4.06 7.46 1.28
N PHE A 68 3.03 6.62 1.18
CA PHE A 68 1.94 6.53 2.17
C PHE A 68 1.95 5.23 2.97
N TRP A 69 3.12 4.60 3.11
CA TRP A 69 3.28 3.32 3.81
C TRP A 69 2.65 3.28 5.22
N PRO A 70 2.69 4.34 6.06
CA PRO A 70 2.11 4.27 7.40
C PRO A 70 0.58 4.11 7.36
N LEU A 71 -0.08 4.72 6.38
CA LEU A 71 -1.53 4.59 6.20
C LEU A 71 -1.89 3.15 5.81
N PHE A 72 -1.09 2.53 4.95
CA PHE A 72 -1.27 1.13 4.55
C PHE A 72 -0.99 0.16 5.70
N VAL A 73 0.03 0.41 6.53
CA VAL A 73 0.28 -0.34 7.77
C VAL A 73 -0.93 -0.28 8.69
N VAL A 74 -1.43 0.92 8.99
CA VAL A 74 -2.60 1.10 9.87
C VAL A 74 -3.83 0.42 9.28
N ARG A 75 -4.01 0.48 7.95
CA ARG A 75 -5.13 -0.17 7.25
C ARG A 75 -5.03 -1.69 7.31
N LEU A 76 -3.83 -2.25 7.15
CA LEU A 76 -3.56 -3.68 7.24
C LEU A 76 -3.80 -4.20 8.67
N LEU A 77 -3.30 -3.49 9.68
CA LEU A 77 -3.51 -3.81 11.10
C LEU A 77 -4.98 -3.71 11.51
N ARG A 78 -5.73 -2.74 10.97
CA ARG A 78 -7.16 -2.58 11.27
C ARG A 78 -8.05 -3.62 10.59
N GLY A 79 -7.53 -4.44 9.69
CA GLY A 79 -8.23 -5.61 9.13
C GLY A 79 -9.59 -5.31 8.48
N LYS A 80 -9.86 -4.06 8.08
CA LYS A 80 -11.16 -3.68 7.51
C LYS A 80 -11.31 -4.33 6.13
N GLY A 81 -12.05 -5.43 6.08
CA GLY A 81 -12.46 -6.09 4.84
C GLY A 81 -13.27 -5.16 3.92
N LYS A 82 -13.52 -5.59 2.67
CA LYS A 82 -14.31 -4.85 1.66
C LYS A 82 -15.54 -4.22 2.37
N PRO A 83 -15.74 -2.89 2.27
CA PRO A 83 -16.94 -2.28 2.83
C PRO A 83 -18.14 -3.01 2.22
N LEU A 84 -18.89 -3.71 3.05
CA LEU A 84 -20.11 -4.35 2.60
C LEU A 84 -21.08 -3.22 2.24
N GLU A 85 -21.40 -3.10 0.96
CA GLU A 85 -22.44 -2.18 0.52
C GLU A 85 -23.71 -2.41 1.33
N ASN A 86 -24.13 -1.38 2.05
CA ASN A 86 -25.33 -1.40 2.88
C ASN A 86 -26.53 -0.85 2.10
N ASN A 87 -26.73 -1.35 0.87
CA ASN A 87 -27.82 -0.93 -0.01
C ASN A 87 -29.11 -1.69 0.32
N ALA A 88 -30.26 -1.01 0.24
CA ALA A 88 -31.58 -1.58 0.53
C ALA A 88 -31.88 -2.83 -0.31
N HIS A 89 -31.42 -2.84 -1.57
CA HIS A 89 -31.56 -3.97 -2.49
C HIS A 89 -30.86 -5.25 -1.99
N ARG A 90 -29.70 -5.14 -1.32
CA ARG A 90 -29.00 -6.32 -0.78
C ARG A 90 -29.61 -6.83 0.53
N LYS A 91 -30.22 -5.96 1.33
CA LYS A 91 -30.97 -6.38 2.53
C LYS A 91 -32.22 -7.17 2.15
N LEU A 92 -32.91 -6.75 1.09
CA LEU A 92 -34.09 -7.46 0.58
C LEU A 92 -33.71 -8.85 0.03
N ALA A 93 -32.64 -8.95 -0.75
CA ALA A 93 -32.17 -10.23 -1.29
C ALA A 93 -31.64 -11.23 -0.24
N LYS A 94 -31.38 -10.80 1.01
CA LYS A 94 -30.91 -11.67 2.09
C LYS A 94 -32.05 -12.23 2.94
N ASN A 95 -33.25 -11.65 2.83
CA ASN A 95 -34.44 -12.02 3.59
C ASN A 95 -35.50 -12.74 2.73
N SER A 96 -35.21 -12.98 1.44
CA SER A 96 -35.99 -13.85 0.53
C SER A 96 -35.38 -15.24 0.47
#